data_AF-A0A0N8S657-F1
#
_entry.id   AF-A0A0N8S657-F1
#
_cell.length_a   1.000
_cell.length_b   1.000
_cell.length_c   1.000
_cell.angle_alpha   90.00
_cell.angle_beta   90.00
_cell.angle_gamma   90.00
#
_symmetry.space_group_name_H-M   'P 1'
#
loop_
_entity.id
_entity.type
_entity.pdbx_description
1 polymer ?
#
loop_
_entity_poly.entity_id
_entity_poly.type
_entity_poly.pdbx_seq_one_letter_code
_entity_poly.pdbx_strand_id
1 'polypeptide(L)'
;MTTAISTEKVQIGSWVTFADEEDNRQRVHLVGEDQADAAKGLINWGSPLGRALIGAQKGDEVVWERPAGNQSIEILLIEPDA
;
A
#
# COMPACT_ATOMS: atom_id res chain seq x y z
N MET A 1 -15.25 -6.34 13.48
CA MET A 1 -14.12 -6.60 12.57
C MET A 1 -14.58 -6.13 11.21
N THR A 2 -14.05 -5.01 10.71
CA THR A 2 -14.46 -4.45 9.42
C THR A 2 -13.49 -4.99 8.39
N THR A 3 -13.86 -6.09 7.75
CA THR A 3 -13.14 -6.60 6.57
C THR A 3 -13.19 -5.55 5.47
N ALA A 4 -12.07 -5.30 4.79
CA ALA A 4 -12.08 -4.45 3.61
C ALA A 4 -12.94 -5.11 2.53
N ILE A 5 -14.05 -4.48 2.14
CA ILE A 5 -14.98 -5.00 1.11
C ILE A 5 -14.83 -4.25 -0.23
N SER A 6 -14.03 -3.19 -0.25
CA SER A 6 -13.90 -2.28 -1.38
C SER A 6 -12.55 -2.48 -2.07
N THR A 7 -12.55 -2.95 -3.31
CA THR A 7 -11.38 -3.01 -4.20
C THR A 7 -11.06 -1.67 -4.87
N GLU A 8 -11.83 -0.63 -4.58
CA GLU A 8 -11.69 0.69 -5.20
C GLU A 8 -10.82 1.64 -4.38
N LYS A 9 -10.66 1.38 -3.09
CA LYS A 9 -9.90 2.22 -2.16
C LYS A 9 -9.07 1.35 -1.25
N VAL A 10 -7.81 1.72 -1.07
CA VAL A 10 -6.93 1.05 -0.13
C VAL A 10 -7.42 1.29 1.30
N GLN A 11 -7.60 0.21 2.04
CA GLN A 11 -7.96 0.21 3.45
C GLN A 11 -6.96 -0.60 4.27
N ILE A 12 -6.99 -0.46 5.59
CA ILE A 12 -6.23 -1.34 6.48
C ILE A 12 -6.69 -2.79 6.23
N GLY A 13 -5.74 -3.69 6.05
CA GLY A 13 -5.95 -5.09 5.64
C GLY A 13 -5.93 -5.30 4.12
N SER A 14 -5.85 -4.27 3.28
CA SER A 14 -5.82 -4.46 1.83
C SER A 14 -4.43 -4.85 1.34
N TRP A 15 -4.39 -5.78 0.39
CA TRP A 15 -3.23 -6.04 -0.45
C TRP A 15 -3.19 -5.02 -1.58
N VAL A 16 -2.07 -4.33 -1.72
CA VAL A 16 -1.88 -3.29 -2.72
C VAL A 16 -0.70 -3.65 -3.58
N THR A 17 -0.91 -3.69 -4.90
CA THR A 17 0.17 -3.78 -5.88
C THR A 17 0.37 -2.41 -6.49
N PHE A 18 1.59 -1.89 -6.42
CA PHE A 18 1.97 -0.62 -7.04
C PHE A 18 3.20 -0.80 -7.93
N ALA A 19 3.36 0.09 -8.90
CA ALA A 19 4.59 0.23 -9.68
C ALA A 19 5.27 1.56 -9.37
N ASP A 20 6.59 1.61 -9.46
CA ASP A 20 7.33 2.87 -9.47
C ASP A 20 7.64 3.37 -10.88
N GLU A 21 8.32 4.51 -10.96
CA GLU A 21 8.71 5.18 -12.21
C GLU A 21 9.58 4.29 -13.14
N GLU A 22 10.21 3.23 -12.61
CA GLU A 22 11.00 2.26 -13.38
C GLU A 22 10.17 1.00 -13.77
N ASP A 23 8.83 1.03 -13.60
CA ASP A 23 7.89 -0.10 -13.74
C ASP A 23 8.16 -1.26 -12.76
N ASN A 24 8.92 -1.05 -11.68
CA ASN A 24 9.11 -2.13 -10.71
C ASN A 24 7.83 -2.33 -9.90
N ARG A 25 7.26 -3.53 -10.02
CA ARG A 25 6.01 -3.89 -9.34
C ARG A 25 6.29 -4.47 -7.98
N GLN A 26 5.66 -3.90 -6.96
CA GLN A 26 5.73 -4.39 -5.60
C GLN A 26 4.33 -4.62 -5.06
N ARG A 27 4.17 -5.71 -4.32
CA ARG A 27 2.93 -6.06 -3.62
C ARG A 27 3.15 -5.99 -2.13
N VAL A 28 2.30 -5.25 -1.43
CA VAL A 28 2.37 -5.05 0.01
C VAL A 28 1.02 -5.27 0.66
N HIS A 29 1.01 -5.70 1.91
CA HIS A 29 -0.19 -5.84 2.73
C HIS A 29 -0.19 -4.77 3.81
N LEU A 30 -1.19 -3.91 3.82
CA LEU A 30 -1.30 -2.90 4.88
C LEU A 30 -1.84 -3.56 6.16
N VAL A 31 -1.00 -3.69 7.17
CA VAL A 31 -1.34 -4.30 8.45
C VAL A 31 -1.13 -3.32 9.61
N GLY A 32 -1.62 -3.70 10.79
CA GLY A 32 -1.35 -2.98 12.05
C GLY A 32 0.12 -3.05 12.47
N GLU A 33 0.54 -2.15 13.36
CA GLU A 33 1.91 -2.07 13.88
C GLU A 33 2.41 -3.40 14.45
N ASP A 34 1.59 -4.10 15.24
CA ASP A 34 1.95 -5.39 15.84
C ASP A 34 2.22 -6.52 14.84
N GLN A 35 1.76 -6.38 13.59
CA GLN A 35 1.82 -7.40 12.55
C GLN A 35 2.80 -7.05 11.41
N ALA A 36 3.36 -5.84 11.43
CA ALA A 36 4.21 -5.34 10.36
C ALA A 36 5.55 -6.08 10.29
N ASP A 37 5.88 -6.54 9.07
CA ASP A 37 7.10 -7.28 8.74
C ASP A 37 7.46 -6.96 7.29
N ALA A 38 8.32 -5.95 7.11
CA ALA A 38 8.73 -5.48 5.79
C ALA A 38 9.43 -6.58 4.96
N ALA A 39 10.07 -7.55 5.61
CA ALA A 39 10.71 -8.67 4.90
C ALA A 39 9.68 -9.62 4.29
N LYS A 40 8.45 -9.64 4.83
CA LYS A 40 7.31 -10.39 4.30
C LYS A 40 6.35 -9.55 3.45
N GLY A 41 6.67 -8.28 3.19
CA GLY A 41 5.78 -7.36 2.50
C GLY A 41 4.58 -6.89 3.34
N LEU A 42 4.62 -7.10 4.66
CA LEU A 42 3.61 -6.62 5.60
C LEU A 42 4.01 -5.21 6.07
N ILE A 43 3.30 -4.19 5.62
CA ILE A 43 3.63 -2.79 5.86
C ILE A 43 2.70 -2.21 6.91
N ASN A 44 3.26 -1.56 7.93
CA ASN A 44 2.49 -0.81 8.90
C ASN A 44 1.76 0.35 8.20
N TRP A 45 0.44 0.43 8.37
CA TRP A 45 -0.35 1.57 7.88
C TRP A 45 0.16 2.93 8.40
N GLY A 46 0.82 2.95 9.55
CA GLY A 46 1.44 4.15 10.14
C GLY A 46 2.74 4.61 9.48
N SER A 47 3.38 3.76 8.65
CA SER A 47 4.60 4.12 7.92
C SER A 47 4.29 5.11 6.78
N PRO A 48 5.30 5.85 6.26
CA PRO A 48 5.10 6.78 5.15
C PRO A 48 4.47 6.13 3.92
N LEU A 49 4.87 4.90 3.59
CA LEU A 49 4.25 4.13 2.51
C LEU A 49 2.78 3.81 2.78
N GLY A 50 2.48 3.27 3.97
CA GLY A 50 1.10 2.95 4.35
C GLY A 50 0.19 4.18 4.30
N ARG A 51 0.67 5.32 4.80
CA ARG A 51 -0.06 6.60 4.76
C ARG A 51 -0.29 7.12 3.35
N ALA A 52 0.68 6.99 2.45
CA ALA A 52 0.54 7.37 1.05
C ALA A 52 -0.48 6.47 0.32
N LEU A 53 -0.53 5.18 0.68
CA LEU A 53 -1.45 4.22 0.06
C LEU A 53 -2.88 4.33 0.61
N ILE A 54 -3.07 4.56 1.92
CA ILE A 54 -4.42 4.61 2.51
C ILE A 54 -5.29 5.68 1.84
N GLY A 55 -6.49 5.25 1.42
CA GLY A 55 -7.47 6.13 0.76
C GLY A 55 -7.23 6.34 -0.73
N ALA A 56 -6.08 5.96 -1.25
CA ALA A 56 -5.76 6.01 -2.67
C ALA A 56 -6.55 4.93 -3.44
N GLN A 57 -6.71 5.15 -4.75
CA GLN A 57 -7.53 4.32 -5.63
C GLN A 57 -6.69 3.60 -6.66
N LYS A 58 -7.25 2.56 -7.27
CA LYS A 58 -6.60 1.93 -8.43
C LYS A 58 -6.46 2.95 -9.57
N GLY A 59 -5.24 3.07 -10.10
CA GLY A 59 -4.86 4.03 -11.14
C GLY A 59 -4.47 5.41 -10.58
N ASP A 60 -4.45 5.58 -9.26
CA ASP A 60 -3.98 6.80 -8.62
C ASP A 60 -2.44 6.78 -8.50
N GLU A 61 -1.82 7.94 -8.70
CA GLU A 61 -0.38 8.13 -8.50
C GLU A 61 -0.17 8.88 -7.18
N VAL A 62 0.57 8.26 -6.27
CA VAL A 62 0.86 8.82 -4.95
C VAL A 62 2.36 8.94 -4.73
N VAL A 63 2.75 9.94 -3.94
CA VAL A 63 4.15 10.17 -3.59
C VAL A 63 4.49 9.44 -2.30
N TRP A 64 5.38 8.46 -2.39
CA TRP A 64 5.95 7.79 -1.24
C TRP A 64 7.16 8.55 -0.70
N GLU A 65 6.99 9.16 0.48
CA GLU A 65 8.04 9.85 1.21
C GLU A 65 8.94 8.85 1.97
N ARG A 66 10.03 8.42 1.34
CA ARG A 66 11.04 7.57 1.97
C ARG A 66 12.26 8.38 2.42
N PRO A 67 13.03 7.92 3.44
CA PRO A 67 14.27 8.59 3.86
C PRO A 67 15.31 8.76 2.75
N ALA A 68 15.28 7.90 1.72
CA ALA A 68 16.15 7.98 0.56
C ALA A 68 15.71 9.01 -0.51
N GLY A 69 14.59 9.70 -0.28
CA GLY A 69 14.00 10.68 -1.20
C GLY A 69 12.68 10.21 -1.79
N ASN A 70 11.78 11.16 -2.04
CA ASN A 70 10.42 10.91 -2.54
C ASN A 70 10.43 10.04 -3.81
N GLN A 71 9.53 9.08 -3.87
CA GLN A 71 9.34 8.21 -5.04
C GLN A 71 7.86 8.24 -5.43
N SER A 72 7.56 8.49 -6.70
CA SER A 72 6.19 8.37 -7.22
C SER A 72 5.87 6.90 -7.47
N ILE A 73 4.68 6.48 -7.05
CA ILE A 73 4.18 5.13 -7.27
C ILE A 73 2.73 5.15 -7.76
N GLU A 74 2.42 4.31 -8.73
CA GLU A 74 1.07 4.13 -9.27
C GLU A 74 0.44 2.86 -8.70
N ILE A 75 -0.80 2.97 -8.24
CA ILE A 75 -1.54 1.83 -7.68
C ILE A 75 -2.16 1.01 -8.81
N LEU A 76 -1.65 -0.20 -9.03
CA LEU A 76 -2.08 -1.09 -10.09
C LEU A 76 -3.27 -1.98 -9.70
N LEU A 77 -3.27 -2.48 -8.45
CA LEU A 77 -4.24 -3.46 -7.97
C LEU A 77 -4.49 -3.27 -6.48
N ILE A 78 -5.76 -3.41 -6.08
CA ILE A 78 -6.18 -3.44 -4.68
C ILE A 78 -7.00 -4.71 -4.49
N GLU A 79 -6.58 -5.57 -3.56
CA GLU A 79 -7.26 -6.80 -3.21
C GLU A 79 -7.63 -6.77 -1.72
N PRO A 80 -8.86 -7.18 -1.35
CA PRO A 80 -9.24 -7.30 0.04
C PRO A 80 -8.55 -8.51 0.70
N ASP A 81 -8.33 -8.43 2.01
CA ASP A 81 -8.07 -9.64 2.82
C ASP A 81 -9.36 -10.46 2.86
N ALA A 82 -9.30 -11.70 2.36
CA ALA A 82 -10.46 -12.60 2.28
C ALA A 82 -10.84 -13.20 3.64
#